data_AF-A0A8J7MP97-F1
#
_entry.id   AF-A0A8J7MP97-F1
#
_cell.length_a   1.000
_cell.length_b   1.000
_cell.length_c   1.000
_cell.angle_alpha   90.00
_cell.angle_beta   90.00
_cell.angle_gamma   90.00
#
_symmetry.space_group_name_H-M   'P 1'
#
loop_
_entity.id
_entity.type
_entity.pdbx_description
1 polymer ?
#
loop_
_entity_poly.entity_id
_entity_poly.type
_entity_poly.pdbx_seq_one_letter_code
_entity_poly.pdbx_strand_id
1 'polypeptide(L)'
;NAYLLWFWSHRGHCCNTTTSSVFSQYTLEGFLEEAAKVQWWLKLSTERDNGTGYDLGVLEPSMGGLIAAFPKAVNVALFRPYPWEATKIIVLPSAAEALFTLVFTLYVFFKVGIFRTIKAIFNDPVILFCLIFAIIFAFAVGFTSFNFGALARYKIPCLPFYYVAMILLLDKVRKPKIAAMPPPQTK
;
A
#
# COMPACT_ATOMS: atom_id res chain seq x y z
N ASN A 1 12.80 48.50 -33.37
CA ASN A 1 11.84 48.07 -32.33
C ASN A 1 10.92 46.93 -32.83
N ALA A 2 11.47 45.91 -33.52
CA ALA A 2 10.69 44.80 -34.10
C ALA A 2 11.21 43.42 -33.64
N TYR A 3 12.54 43.30 -33.44
CA TYR A 3 13.19 42.08 -32.98
C TYR A 3 12.83 41.65 -31.55
N LEU A 4 12.59 42.61 -30.64
CA LEU A 4 12.18 42.33 -29.26
C LEU A 4 10.73 41.81 -29.16
N LEU A 5 9.83 42.28 -30.04
CA LEU A 5 8.44 41.80 -30.09
C LEU A 5 8.34 40.40 -30.72
N TRP A 6 9.17 40.09 -31.72
CA TRP A 6 9.24 38.75 -32.32
C TRP A 6 9.74 37.71 -31.32
N PHE A 7 10.76 38.06 -30.52
CA PHE A 7 11.32 37.17 -29.49
C PHE A 7 10.34 36.87 -28.33
N TRP A 8 9.52 37.85 -27.94
CA TRP A 8 8.46 37.66 -26.94
C TRP A 8 7.25 36.89 -27.49
N SER A 9 6.87 37.11 -28.75
CA SER A 9 5.78 36.38 -29.41
C SER A 9 6.11 34.89 -29.61
N HIS A 10 7.35 34.54 -30.01
CA HIS A 10 7.75 33.15 -30.21
C HIS A 10 8.02 32.38 -28.90
N ARG A 11 8.52 33.05 -27.84
CA ARG A 11 8.65 32.42 -26.51
C ARG A 11 7.30 32.20 -25.82
N GLY A 12 6.34 33.10 -26.00
CA GLY A 12 4.99 32.96 -25.44
C GLY A 12 4.21 31.76 -26.00
N HIS A 13 4.34 31.50 -27.31
CA HIS A 13 3.66 30.36 -27.95
C HIS A 13 4.27 29.00 -27.58
N CYS A 14 5.59 28.90 -27.40
CA CYS A 14 6.22 27.66 -26.89
C CYS A 14 5.89 27.42 -25.41
N CYS A 15 5.87 28.47 -24.59
CA CYS A 15 5.63 28.34 -23.15
C CYS A 15 4.20 27.85 -22.84
N ASN A 16 3.18 28.34 -23.57
CA ASN A 16 1.79 27.91 -23.40
C ASN A 16 1.50 26.48 -23.88
N THR A 17 2.28 25.96 -24.85
CA THR A 17 2.13 24.56 -25.31
C THR A 17 2.86 23.56 -24.42
N THR A 18 3.98 23.95 -23.79
CA THR A 18 4.67 23.09 -22.81
C THR A 18 3.97 22.99 -21.47
N THR A 19 3.30 24.04 -20.99
CA THR A 19 2.54 23.95 -19.73
C THR A 19 1.29 23.10 -19.89
N SER A 20 0.59 23.20 -21.03
CA SER A 20 -0.60 22.39 -21.31
C SER A 20 -0.29 20.90 -21.49
N SER A 21 0.84 20.53 -22.11
CA SER A 21 1.26 19.12 -22.21
C SER A 21 1.67 18.53 -20.86
N VAL A 22 2.29 19.32 -19.98
CA VAL A 22 2.62 18.92 -18.60
C VAL A 22 1.34 18.76 -17.75
N PHE A 23 0.36 19.66 -17.87
CA PHE A 23 -0.94 19.51 -17.20
C PHE A 23 -1.73 18.29 -17.70
N SER A 24 -1.59 17.92 -18.98
CA SER A 24 -2.20 16.70 -19.53
C SER A 24 -1.58 15.42 -18.96
N GLN A 25 -0.35 15.44 -18.43
CA GLN A 25 0.27 14.29 -17.76
C GLN A 25 -0.21 14.13 -16.31
N TYR A 26 -0.75 15.19 -15.71
CA TYR A 26 -1.36 15.16 -14.38
C TYR A 26 -2.88 14.92 -14.43
N THR A 27 -3.47 14.73 -15.61
CA THR A 27 -4.82 14.19 -15.69
C THR A 27 -4.80 12.75 -15.20
N LEU A 28 -5.93 12.32 -14.64
CA LEU A 28 -6.06 11.00 -14.06
C LEU A 28 -5.82 9.91 -15.12
N GLU A 29 -6.22 10.15 -16.37
CA GLU A 29 -5.96 9.29 -17.51
C GLU A 29 -4.46 9.19 -17.84
N GLY A 30 -3.74 10.32 -17.82
CA GLY A 30 -2.29 10.35 -18.04
C GLY A 30 -1.51 9.60 -16.96
N PHE A 31 -1.93 9.74 -15.69
CA PHE A 31 -1.36 8.97 -14.58
C PHE A 31 -1.58 7.46 -14.74
N LEU A 32 -2.80 7.05 -15.14
CA LEU A 32 -3.12 5.63 -15.34
C LEU A 32 -2.34 5.01 -16.51
N GLU A 33 -2.17 5.75 -17.60
CA GLU A 33 -1.37 5.31 -18.73
C GLU A 33 0.11 5.16 -18.36
N GLU A 34 0.66 6.12 -17.60
CA GLU A 34 2.04 6.07 -17.12
C GLU A 34 2.24 4.91 -16.14
N ALA A 35 1.31 4.71 -15.21
CA ALA A 35 1.31 3.55 -14.33
C ALA A 35 1.36 2.24 -15.13
N ALA A 36 0.50 2.07 -16.14
CA ALA A 36 0.49 0.88 -16.98
C ALA A 36 1.84 0.66 -17.71
N LYS A 37 2.47 1.74 -18.20
CA LYS A 37 3.82 1.67 -18.81
C LYS A 37 4.89 1.24 -17.81
N VAL A 38 4.92 1.85 -16.62
CA VAL A 38 5.87 1.50 -15.55
C VAL A 38 5.73 0.03 -15.16
N GLN A 39 4.50 -0.46 -15.06
CA GLN A 39 4.20 -1.84 -14.72
C GLN A 39 4.70 -2.83 -15.78
N TRP A 40 4.45 -2.51 -17.05
CA TRP A 40 4.97 -3.29 -18.17
C TRP A 40 6.51 -3.34 -18.14
N TRP A 41 7.17 -2.19 -17.93
CA TRP A 41 8.63 -2.11 -17.82
C TRP A 41 9.19 -2.92 -16.65
N LEU A 42 8.55 -2.87 -15.48
CA LEU A 42 8.97 -3.62 -14.30
C LEU A 42 8.82 -5.14 -14.50
N LYS A 43 7.76 -5.58 -15.16
CA LYS A 43 7.55 -6.99 -15.51
C LYS A 43 8.65 -7.48 -16.44
N LEU A 44 8.92 -6.74 -17.52
CA LEU A 44 9.98 -7.05 -18.48
C LEU A 44 11.36 -7.10 -17.82
N SER A 45 11.65 -6.12 -16.95
CA SER A 45 12.93 -6.04 -16.24
C SER A 45 13.11 -7.20 -15.27
N THR A 46 12.03 -7.58 -14.57
CA THR A 46 12.05 -8.72 -13.64
C THR A 46 12.24 -10.04 -14.39
N GLU A 47 11.62 -10.22 -15.55
CA GLU A 47 11.85 -11.39 -16.41
C GLU A 47 13.30 -11.44 -16.93
N ARG A 48 13.85 -10.31 -17.39
CA ARG A 48 15.25 -10.20 -17.86
C ARG A 48 16.25 -10.57 -16.76
N ASP A 49 16.05 -10.09 -15.54
CA ASP A 49 16.96 -10.33 -14.40
C ASP A 49 16.73 -11.70 -13.74
N ASN A 50 15.92 -12.58 -14.38
CA ASN A 50 15.42 -13.83 -13.82
C ASN A 50 14.83 -13.63 -12.42
N GLY A 51 14.34 -12.44 -12.09
CA GLY A 51 13.83 -12.05 -10.79
C GLY A 51 12.51 -12.75 -10.45
N THR A 52 12.11 -12.65 -9.19
CA THR A 52 10.84 -13.21 -8.71
C THR A 52 9.77 -12.12 -8.74
N GLY A 53 9.02 -12.06 -9.83
CA GLY A 53 7.95 -11.09 -10.04
C GLY A 53 6.56 -11.62 -9.67
N TYR A 54 5.61 -10.71 -9.53
CA TYR A 54 4.19 -11.03 -9.42
C TYR A 54 3.37 -10.15 -10.37
N ASP A 55 2.20 -10.64 -10.78
CA ASP A 55 1.26 -9.91 -11.62
C ASP A 55 -0.03 -9.63 -10.84
N LEU A 56 -0.56 -8.41 -10.97
CA LEU A 56 -1.83 -7.99 -10.37
C LEU A 56 -3.03 -8.24 -11.31
N GLY A 57 -2.77 -8.71 -12.53
CA GLY A 57 -3.73 -8.87 -13.62
C GLY A 57 -3.66 -7.69 -14.60
N VAL A 58 -4.39 -7.80 -15.71
CA VAL A 58 -4.50 -6.71 -16.69
C VAL A 58 -5.17 -5.52 -16.00
N LEU A 59 -4.39 -4.48 -15.76
CA LEU A 59 -4.86 -3.22 -15.23
C LEU A 59 -5.45 -2.43 -16.39
N GLU A 60 -6.77 -2.43 -16.45
CA GLU A 60 -7.47 -1.50 -17.31
C GLU A 60 -7.17 -0.09 -16.77
N PRO A 61 -6.58 0.82 -17.58
CA PRO A 61 -6.25 2.17 -17.15
C PRO A 61 -7.52 3.00 -17.03
N SER A 62 -8.36 2.61 -16.07
CA SER A 62 -9.63 3.21 -15.71
C SER A 62 -9.79 3.25 -14.19
N MET A 63 -10.67 4.11 -13.69
CA MET A 63 -10.96 4.17 -12.26
C MET A 63 -11.56 2.88 -11.71
N GLY A 64 -12.36 2.18 -12.51
CA GLY A 64 -12.87 0.86 -12.15
C GLY A 64 -11.75 -0.17 -11.98
N GLY A 65 -10.78 -0.16 -12.90
CA GLY A 65 -9.60 -1.03 -12.85
C GLY A 65 -8.76 -0.82 -11.58
N LEU A 66 -8.56 0.45 -11.18
CA LEU A 66 -7.81 0.79 -9.97
C LEU A 66 -8.49 0.27 -8.69
N ILE A 67 -9.80 0.47 -8.57
CA ILE A 67 -10.58 0.00 -7.41
C ILE A 67 -10.59 -1.52 -7.34
N ALA A 68 -10.73 -2.21 -8.49
CA ALA A 68 -10.68 -3.67 -8.55
C ALA A 68 -9.28 -4.22 -8.21
N ALA A 69 -8.22 -3.47 -8.53
CA ALA A 69 -6.85 -3.84 -8.20
C ALA A 69 -6.47 -3.57 -6.74
N PHE A 70 -7.15 -2.63 -6.08
CA PHE A 70 -6.89 -2.25 -4.70
C PHE A 70 -6.79 -3.43 -3.72
N PRO A 71 -7.81 -4.29 -3.57
CA PRO A 71 -7.74 -5.41 -2.63
C PRO A 71 -6.65 -6.43 -3.01
N LYS A 72 -6.39 -6.62 -4.30
CA LYS A 72 -5.33 -7.51 -4.78
C LYS A 72 -3.95 -6.97 -4.42
N ALA A 73 -3.70 -5.68 -4.65
CA ALA A 73 -2.42 -5.03 -4.35
C ALA A 73 -2.12 -5.05 -2.84
N VAL A 74 -3.12 -4.75 -1.99
CA VAL A 74 -2.97 -4.81 -0.53
C VAL A 74 -2.67 -6.24 -0.06
N ASN A 75 -3.39 -7.23 -0.60
CA ASN A 75 -3.15 -8.64 -0.28
C ASN A 75 -1.72 -9.06 -0.67
N VAL A 76 -1.26 -8.65 -1.85
CA VAL A 76 0.09 -8.94 -2.30
C VAL A 76 1.13 -8.27 -1.40
N ALA A 77 0.94 -7.01 -1.03
CA ALA A 77 1.90 -6.30 -0.19
C ALA A 77 2.04 -6.89 1.22
N LEU A 78 0.92 -7.29 1.84
CA LEU A 78 0.92 -7.79 3.21
C LEU A 78 1.25 -9.28 3.31
N PHE A 79 0.66 -10.11 2.44
CA PHE A 79 0.60 -11.56 2.65
C PHE A 79 1.36 -12.39 1.60
N ARG A 80 1.86 -11.77 0.53
CA ARG A 80 2.67 -12.40 -0.54
C ARG A 80 4.09 -11.79 -0.47
N PRO A 81 5.22 -12.50 -0.69
CA PRO A 81 5.43 -13.80 -1.30
C PRO A 81 5.14 -14.97 -0.37
N TYR A 82 4.50 -15.99 -0.91
CA TYR A 82 4.36 -17.25 -0.18
C TYR A 82 5.67 -18.05 -0.21
N PRO A 83 5.94 -18.91 0.78
CA PRO A 83 7.14 -19.75 0.80
C PRO A 83 7.31 -20.60 -0.47
N TRP A 84 6.22 -20.99 -1.13
CA TRP A 84 6.22 -21.75 -2.38
C TRP A 84 6.43 -20.91 -3.64
N GLU A 85 6.27 -19.58 -3.57
CA GLU A 85 6.59 -18.65 -4.69
C GLU A 85 8.03 -18.12 -4.61
N ALA A 86 8.74 -18.40 -3.51
CA ALA A 86 10.11 -17.98 -3.29
C ALA A 86 11.09 -18.90 -4.03
N THR A 87 11.31 -18.63 -5.32
CA THR A 87 12.25 -19.43 -6.14
C THR A 87 13.72 -19.14 -5.86
N LYS A 88 14.04 -18.02 -5.18
CA LYS A 88 15.41 -17.60 -4.84
C LYS A 88 15.59 -17.47 -3.34
N ILE A 89 16.79 -17.83 -2.86
CA ILE A 89 17.19 -17.73 -1.44
C ILE A 89 17.02 -16.31 -0.89
N ILE A 90 17.32 -15.29 -1.70
CA ILE A 90 17.20 -13.88 -1.32
C ILE A 90 15.75 -13.44 -0.99
N VAL A 91 14.74 -14.18 -1.46
CA VAL A 91 13.31 -13.90 -1.26
C VAL A 91 12.75 -14.66 -0.06
N LEU A 92 13.45 -15.69 0.43
CA LEU A 92 13.00 -16.50 1.58
C LEU A 92 12.75 -15.68 2.86
N PRO A 93 13.60 -14.70 3.24
CA PRO A 93 13.32 -13.87 4.41
C PRO A 93 12.02 -13.08 4.26
N SER A 94 11.76 -12.55 3.05
CA SER A 94 10.53 -11.83 2.73
C SER A 94 9.30 -12.73 2.79
N ALA A 95 9.44 -14.00 2.39
CA ALA A 95 8.37 -14.99 2.48
C ALA A 95 8.08 -15.40 3.92
N ALA A 96 9.11 -15.53 4.76
CA ALA A 96 8.95 -15.78 6.19
C ALA A 96 8.23 -14.62 6.89
N GLU A 97 8.58 -13.36 6.55
CA GLU A 97 7.91 -12.18 7.09
C GLU A 97 6.43 -12.10 6.68
N ALA A 98 6.12 -12.37 5.40
CA ALA A 98 4.74 -12.39 4.91
C ALA A 98 3.92 -13.50 5.59
N LEU A 99 4.51 -14.69 5.78
CA LEU A 99 3.88 -15.79 6.49
C LEU A 99 3.63 -15.45 7.97
N PHE A 100 4.61 -14.85 8.65
CA PHE A 100 4.45 -14.38 10.02
C PHE A 100 3.30 -13.36 10.13
N THR A 101 3.27 -12.37 9.22
CA THR A 101 2.20 -11.36 9.15
C THR A 101 0.84 -12.03 8.99
N LEU A 102 0.72 -12.99 8.07
CA LEU A 102 -0.52 -13.72 7.81
C LEU A 102 -0.99 -14.52 9.04
N VAL A 103 -0.10 -15.29 9.67
CA VAL A 103 -0.41 -16.09 10.85
C VAL A 103 -0.79 -15.19 12.03
N PHE A 104 -0.08 -14.08 12.22
CA PHE A 104 -0.37 -13.13 13.29
C PHE A 104 -1.73 -12.47 13.10
N THR A 105 -2.05 -12.05 11.89
CA THR A 105 -3.37 -11.51 11.55
C THR A 105 -4.46 -12.54 11.82
N LEU A 106 -4.33 -13.78 11.30
CA LEU A 106 -5.30 -14.83 11.56
C LEU A 106 -5.48 -15.10 13.06
N TYR A 107 -4.40 -15.18 13.83
CA TYR A 107 -4.44 -15.36 15.28
C TYR A 107 -5.24 -14.26 15.98
N VAL A 108 -5.01 -12.98 15.64
CA VAL A 108 -5.75 -11.85 16.20
C VAL A 108 -7.22 -11.92 15.83
N PHE A 109 -7.54 -12.19 14.57
CA PHE A 109 -8.92 -12.30 14.11
C PHE A 109 -9.69 -13.45 14.78
N PHE A 110 -9.06 -14.62 14.97
CA PHE A 110 -9.68 -15.75 15.67
C PHE A 110 -9.87 -15.48 17.17
N LYS A 111 -8.92 -14.80 17.82
CA LYS A 111 -8.99 -14.52 19.26
C LYS A 111 -9.96 -13.38 19.61
N VAL A 112 -10.02 -12.35 18.78
CA VAL A 112 -10.92 -11.20 18.98
C VAL A 112 -12.33 -11.51 18.48
N GLY A 113 -12.44 -12.17 17.33
CA GLY A 113 -13.68 -12.42 16.59
C GLY A 113 -14.02 -11.26 15.64
N ILE A 114 -14.45 -11.59 14.40
CA ILE A 114 -14.70 -10.62 13.31
C ILE A 114 -15.55 -9.42 13.74
N PHE A 115 -16.69 -9.67 14.39
CA PHE A 115 -17.62 -8.59 14.79
C PHE A 115 -17.03 -7.66 15.86
N ARG A 116 -16.24 -8.21 16.79
CA ARG A 116 -15.59 -7.40 17.83
C ARG A 116 -14.42 -6.61 17.26
N THR A 117 -13.70 -7.17 16.29
CA THR A 117 -12.62 -6.47 15.58
C THR A 117 -13.17 -5.22 14.89
N ILE A 118 -14.23 -5.37 14.10
CA ILE A 118 -14.84 -4.23 13.39
C ILE A 118 -15.30 -3.17 14.40
N LYS A 119 -16.00 -3.58 15.47
CA LYS A 119 -16.43 -2.66 16.52
C LYS A 119 -15.24 -1.96 17.21
N ALA A 120 -14.14 -2.67 17.49
CA ALA A 120 -12.97 -2.10 18.14
C ALA A 120 -12.25 -1.08 17.24
N ILE A 121 -12.20 -1.33 15.93
CA ILE A 121 -11.62 -0.42 14.93
C ILE A 121 -12.40 0.90 14.91
N PHE A 122 -13.73 0.86 14.83
CA PHE A 122 -14.54 2.09 14.78
C PHE A 122 -14.62 2.85 16.12
N ASN A 123 -14.38 2.17 17.26
CA ASN A 123 -14.38 2.82 18.58
C ASN A 123 -13.03 3.44 18.96
N ASP A 124 -11.94 3.09 18.26
CA ASP A 124 -10.62 3.62 18.57
C ASP A 124 -10.03 4.41 17.40
N PRO A 125 -9.91 5.75 17.51
CA PRO A 125 -9.33 6.54 16.44
C PRO A 125 -7.87 6.18 16.16
N VAL A 126 -7.12 5.65 17.15
CA VAL A 126 -5.72 5.24 16.97
C VAL A 126 -5.64 3.98 16.11
N ILE A 127 -6.45 2.96 16.41
CA ILE A 127 -6.49 1.72 15.61
C ILE A 127 -6.93 2.01 14.18
N LEU A 128 -7.97 2.84 14.03
CA LEU A 128 -8.48 3.25 12.73
C LEU A 128 -7.41 3.97 11.91
N PHE A 129 -6.72 4.94 12.50
CA PHE A 129 -5.64 5.67 11.85
C PHE A 129 -4.51 4.73 11.40
N CYS A 130 -4.03 3.85 12.29
CA CYS A 130 -2.97 2.90 11.97
C CYS A 130 -3.37 1.96 10.83
N LEU A 131 -4.61 1.46 10.81
CA LEU A 131 -5.11 0.59 9.74
C LEU A 131 -5.26 1.31 8.41
N ILE A 132 -5.86 2.50 8.40
CA ILE A 132 -6.03 3.27 7.16
C ILE A 132 -4.66 3.60 6.57
N PHE A 133 -3.73 4.07 7.39
CA PHE A 133 -2.37 4.35 6.96
C PHE A 133 -1.71 3.10 6.37
N ALA A 134 -1.75 1.98 7.09
CA ALA A 134 -1.15 0.73 6.63
C ALA A 134 -1.78 0.22 5.32
N ILE A 135 -3.11 0.31 5.17
CA ILE A 135 -3.81 -0.18 3.98
C ILE A 135 -3.49 0.69 2.75
N ILE A 136 -3.52 2.03 2.88
CA ILE A 136 -3.18 2.94 1.77
C ILE A 136 -1.72 2.75 1.35
N PHE A 137 -0.82 2.61 2.32
CA PHE A 137 0.60 2.41 2.04
C PHE A 137 0.87 1.03 1.40
N ALA A 138 0.21 -0.01 1.89
CA ALA A 138 0.26 -1.36 1.31
C ALA A 138 -0.25 -1.36 -0.14
N PHE A 139 -1.31 -0.61 -0.44
CA PHE A 139 -1.77 -0.42 -1.81
C PHE A 139 -0.71 0.25 -2.69
N ALA A 140 -0.15 1.38 -2.26
CA ALA A 140 0.85 2.12 -3.03
C ALA A 140 2.10 1.26 -3.33
N VAL A 141 2.59 0.53 -2.34
CA VAL A 141 3.77 -0.35 -2.50
C VAL A 141 3.46 -1.57 -3.36
N GLY A 142 2.30 -2.20 -3.13
CA GLY A 142 1.85 -3.36 -3.89
C GLY A 142 1.60 -3.04 -5.37
N PHE A 143 1.07 -1.85 -5.65
CA PHE A 143 0.76 -1.37 -7.00
C PHE A 143 1.99 -0.89 -7.79
N THR A 144 3.14 -0.68 -7.15
CA THR A 144 4.34 -0.11 -7.81
C THR A 144 5.51 -1.08 -7.94
N SER A 145 5.60 -2.15 -7.12
CA SER A 145 6.86 -2.91 -6.99
C SER A 145 7.05 -4.06 -7.99
N PHE A 146 6.01 -4.83 -8.33
CA PHE A 146 5.98 -6.02 -9.23
C PHE A 146 7.11 -7.07 -9.07
N ASN A 147 7.93 -6.94 -8.04
CA ASN A 147 9.10 -7.74 -7.73
C ASN A 147 9.13 -7.97 -6.22
N PHE A 148 9.20 -9.22 -5.79
CA PHE A 148 9.12 -9.57 -4.36
C PHE A 148 10.26 -9.00 -3.52
N GLY A 149 11.45 -8.81 -4.11
CA GLY A 149 12.61 -8.24 -3.41
C GLY A 149 12.45 -6.74 -3.13
N ALA A 150 11.95 -5.98 -4.11
CA ALA A 150 11.64 -4.57 -3.94
C ALA A 150 10.43 -4.36 -3.02
N LEU A 151 9.38 -5.17 -3.20
CA LEU A 151 8.16 -5.16 -2.39
C LEU A 151 8.47 -5.29 -0.89
N ALA A 152 9.34 -6.23 -0.53
CA ALA A 152 9.71 -6.49 0.86
C ALA A 152 10.38 -5.28 1.53
N ARG A 153 11.16 -4.49 0.78
CA ARG A 153 11.87 -3.32 1.31
C ARG A 153 10.93 -2.12 1.45
N TYR A 154 10.06 -1.92 0.47
CA TYR A 154 9.17 -0.77 0.43
C TYR A 154 8.04 -0.86 1.45
N LYS A 155 7.68 -2.06 1.93
CA LYS A 155 6.66 -2.24 2.97
C LYS A 155 7.17 -2.10 4.41
N ILE A 156 8.50 -2.03 4.64
CA ILE A 156 9.10 -1.83 5.97
C ILE A 156 8.45 -0.68 6.77
N PRO A 157 8.19 0.52 6.21
CA PRO A 157 7.52 1.60 6.96
C PRO A 157 6.04 1.33 7.28
N CYS A 158 5.36 0.47 6.51
CA CYS A 158 3.95 0.13 6.72
C CYS A 158 3.74 -0.88 7.85
N LEU A 159 4.63 -1.88 7.94
CA LEU A 159 4.54 -2.97 8.91
C LEU A 159 4.41 -2.54 10.39
N PRO A 160 5.17 -1.56 10.91
CA PRO A 160 5.04 -1.17 12.33
C PRO A 160 3.63 -0.67 12.65
N PHE A 161 3.01 0.12 11.76
CA PHE A 161 1.64 0.60 11.96
C PHE A 161 0.62 -0.55 11.91
N TYR A 162 0.83 -1.50 11.00
CA TYR A 162 -0.02 -2.69 10.93
C TYR A 162 0.07 -3.55 12.20
N TYR A 163 1.27 -3.81 12.70
CA TYR A 163 1.46 -4.59 13.92
C TYR A 163 0.94 -3.89 15.17
N VAL A 164 1.14 -2.58 15.29
CA VAL A 164 0.56 -1.79 16.39
C VAL A 164 -0.96 -1.90 16.38
N ALA A 165 -1.61 -1.78 15.21
CA ALA A 165 -3.06 -1.96 15.11
C ALA A 165 -3.51 -3.35 15.58
N MET A 166 -2.80 -4.41 15.16
CA MET A 166 -3.10 -5.79 15.56
C MET A 166 -2.91 -6.02 17.07
N ILE A 167 -1.84 -5.47 17.67
CA ILE A 167 -1.59 -5.56 19.12
C ILE A 167 -2.65 -4.81 19.91
N LEU A 168 -3.03 -3.60 19.50
CA LEU A 168 -4.07 -2.82 20.17
C LEU A 168 -5.43 -3.52 20.12
N LEU A 169 -5.75 -4.19 19.01
CA LEU A 169 -6.95 -5.02 18.88
C LEU A 169 -6.95 -6.19 19.88
N LEU A 170 -5.79 -6.83 20.06
CA LEU A 170 -5.62 -7.91 21.02
C LEU A 170 -5.79 -7.44 22.48
N ASP A 171 -5.23 -6.28 22.81
CA ASP A 171 -5.28 -5.70 24.16
C ASP A 171 -6.69 -5.29 24.57
N LYS A 172 -7.51 -4.79 23.63
CA LYS A 172 -8.92 -4.45 23.91
C LYS A 172 -9.77 -5.65 24.27
N VAL A 173 -9.42 -6.84 23.81
CA VAL A 173 -10.11 -8.09 24.19
C VAL A 173 -9.58 -8.65 25.50
N ARG A 174 -8.27 -8.52 25.76
CA ARG A 174 -7.66 -9.01 27.01
C ARG A 174 -8.05 -8.16 28.22
N LYS A 175 -8.41 -6.90 28.03
CA LYS A 175 -8.99 -6.04 29.08
C LYS A 175 -10.52 -6.03 28.97
N PRO A 176 -11.25 -7.05 29.49
CA PRO A 176 -12.60 -6.74 29.95
C PRO A 176 -12.43 -5.62 30.98
N LYS A 177 -13.23 -4.55 30.87
CA LYS A 177 -13.21 -3.38 31.78
C LYS A 177 -12.77 -3.84 33.17
N ILE A 178 -11.52 -3.57 33.55
CA ILE A 178 -11.10 -3.73 34.94
C ILE A 178 -12.05 -2.79 35.66
N ALA A 179 -12.98 -3.38 36.41
CA ALA A 179 -14.03 -2.68 37.12
C ALA A 179 -13.37 -1.49 37.83
N ALA A 180 -13.94 -0.30 37.63
CA ALA A 180 -13.52 0.93 38.30
C ALA A 180 -13.23 0.60 39.76
N MET A 181 -11.95 0.66 40.14
CA MET A 181 -11.57 0.47 41.54
C MET A 181 -12.27 1.58 42.31
N PRO A 182 -13.16 1.26 43.28
CA PRO A 182 -13.85 2.30 44.02
C PRO A 182 -12.80 3.18 44.69
N PRO A 183 -13.04 4.51 44.75
CA PRO A 183 -12.10 5.44 45.36
C PRO A 183 -11.79 4.99 46.80
N PRO A 184 -10.55 5.20 47.27
CA PRO A 184 -10.16 4.79 48.61
C PRO A 184 -11.10 5.43 49.63
N GLN A 185 -11.83 4.59 50.36
CA GLN A 185 -12.66 5.01 51.48
C GLN A 185 -11.72 5.44 52.60
N THR A 186 -11.48 6.74 52.72
CA THR A 186 -10.86 7.33 53.91
C THR A 186 -11.81 7.12 55.09
N LYS A 187 -11.37 6.32 56.08
CA LYS A 187 -12.02 6.24 57.39
C LYS A 187 -11.75 7.49 58.20
#